data_AF-A0A5D4RP40-F1
#
_entry.id   AF-A0A5D4RP40-F1
#
_cell.length_a   1.000
_cell.length_b   1.000
_cell.length_c   1.000
_cell.angle_alpha   90.00
_cell.angle_beta   90.00
_cell.angle_gamma   90.00
#
_symmetry.space_group_name_H-M   'P 1'
#
loop_
_entity.id
_entity.type
_entity.pdbx_description
1 polymer ?
#
loop_
_entity_poly.entity_id
_entity_poly.type
_entity_poly.pdbx_seq_one_letter_code
_entity_poly.pdbx_strand_id
1 'polypeptide(L)'
;MSIRLKESSNHSSGVSCSSIVTAYEKCLIKLAGEQEQYSNKTKARVIQELKDQYDVMSLVEVAKIPRSTYYYWEQRLDRPDKYADVKAQILLVAHTYEGRYAYRRVTEHLKMMGFQHDPKTILRLMHEMGLAGTPN
;
A
#
# COMPACT_ATOMS: atom_id res chain seq x y z
N MET A 1 32.33 -20.04 -30.83
CA MET A 1 32.79 -19.44 -29.56
C MET A 1 32.46 -20.39 -28.42
N SER A 2 33.50 -21.15 -28.06
CA SER A 2 33.69 -22.04 -26.91
C SER A 2 33.17 -21.50 -25.56
N ILE A 3 32.37 -22.32 -24.85
CA ILE A 3 32.37 -22.74 -23.41
C ILE A 3 32.50 -21.63 -22.33
N ARG A 4 31.92 -21.65 -21.11
CA ARG A 4 31.57 -22.76 -20.20
C ARG A 4 30.79 -22.25 -18.97
N LEU A 5 29.81 -23.07 -18.61
CA LEU A 5 29.21 -23.37 -17.30
C LEU A 5 29.83 -22.77 -16.02
N LYS A 6 28.94 -22.43 -15.08
CA LYS A 6 29.06 -22.96 -13.72
C LYS A 6 27.72 -23.50 -13.24
N GLU A 7 27.48 -24.78 -13.54
CA GLU A 7 26.68 -25.63 -12.67
C GLU A 7 27.51 -25.94 -11.41
N SER A 8 26.84 -25.92 -10.24
CA SER A 8 27.01 -26.86 -9.12
C SER A 8 25.99 -26.41 -8.06
N SER A 9 24.80 -27.00 -7.96
CA SER A 9 24.46 -28.34 -7.46
C SER A 9 24.37 -28.43 -5.92
N ASN A 10 23.13 -28.64 -5.46
CA ASN A 10 22.68 -29.67 -4.50
C ASN A 10 22.02 -29.26 -3.16
N HIS A 11 20.72 -29.61 -3.12
CA HIS A 11 20.00 -30.37 -2.08
C HIS A 11 19.68 -29.73 -0.72
N SER A 12 18.40 -29.39 -0.50
CA SER A 12 17.47 -30.19 0.33
C SER A 12 16.09 -29.52 0.48
N SER A 13 15.02 -30.33 0.61
CA SER A 13 13.61 -29.99 0.94
C SER A 13 12.60 -29.66 -0.20
N GLY A 14 12.51 -30.54 -1.20
CA GLY A 14 11.60 -30.44 -2.35
C GLY A 14 10.08 -30.63 -2.11
N VAL A 15 9.51 -30.22 -0.97
CA VAL A 15 8.05 -30.28 -0.75
C VAL A 15 7.46 -29.02 -0.12
N SER A 16 8.28 -28.16 0.50
CA SER A 16 7.81 -26.93 1.17
C SER A 16 7.77 -25.71 0.22
N CYS A 17 8.60 -25.71 -0.84
CA CYS A 17 8.78 -24.55 -1.71
C CYS A 17 7.64 -24.34 -2.72
N SER A 18 6.95 -25.39 -3.17
CA SER A 18 5.80 -25.22 -4.08
C SER A 18 4.59 -24.59 -3.38
N SER A 19 4.32 -24.95 -2.12
CA SER A 19 3.12 -24.45 -1.42
C SER A 19 3.20 -22.96 -1.12
N ILE A 20 4.37 -22.45 -0.71
CA ILE A 20 4.58 -21.03 -0.43
C ILE A 20 4.49 -20.17 -1.70
N VAL A 21 5.06 -20.63 -2.82
CA VAL A 21 5.01 -19.92 -4.10
C VAL A 21 3.56 -19.83 -4.60
N THR A 22 2.83 -20.95 -4.60
CA THR A 22 1.42 -20.96 -5.00
C THR A 22 0.56 -20.10 -4.08
N ALA A 23 0.78 -20.15 -2.76
CA ALA A 23 0.05 -19.30 -1.81
C ALA A 23 0.32 -17.81 -2.06
N TYR A 24 1.58 -17.45 -2.33
CA TYR A 24 1.99 -16.09 -2.64
C TYR A 24 1.37 -15.57 -3.94
N GLU A 25 1.44 -16.34 -5.03
CA GLU A 25 0.84 -15.99 -6.33
C GLU A 25 -0.68 -15.83 -6.22
N LYS A 26 -1.35 -16.74 -5.51
CA LYS A 26 -2.79 -16.66 -5.28
C LYS A 26 -3.18 -15.39 -4.51
N CYS A 27 -2.41 -15.01 -3.49
CA CYS A 27 -2.66 -13.79 -2.73
C CYS A 27 -2.34 -12.52 -3.54
N LEU A 28 -1.31 -12.54 -4.39
CA LEU A 28 -1.01 -11.44 -5.32
C LEU A 28 -2.17 -11.16 -6.26
N ILE A 29 -2.67 -12.19 -6.95
CA ILE A 29 -3.78 -12.08 -7.90
C ILE A 29 -5.05 -11.61 -7.17
N LYS A 30 -5.32 -12.12 -5.96
CA LYS A 30 -6.46 -11.71 -5.15
C LYS A 30 -6.44 -10.22 -4.78
N LEU A 31 -5.26 -9.67 -4.47
CA LEU A 31 -5.13 -8.27 -4.01
C LEU A 31 -5.04 -7.24 -5.14
N ALA A 32 -4.38 -7.57 -6.26
CA ALA A 32 -4.06 -6.60 -7.31
C ALA A 32 -4.50 -7.03 -8.71
N GLY A 33 -5.16 -8.18 -8.85
CA GLY A 33 -5.48 -8.78 -10.15
C GLY A 33 -4.25 -9.35 -10.85
N GLU A 34 -4.43 -9.88 -12.06
CA GLU A 34 -3.31 -10.34 -12.90
C GLU A 34 -2.56 -9.15 -13.48
N GLN A 35 -1.25 -9.06 -13.20
CA GLN A 35 -0.37 -8.00 -13.68
C GLN A 35 0.99 -8.59 -14.10
N GLU A 36 1.63 -8.01 -15.11
CA GLU A 36 3.02 -8.38 -15.48
C GLU A 36 4.02 -8.03 -14.38
N GLN A 37 3.79 -6.92 -13.67
CA GLN A 37 4.65 -6.46 -12.58
C GLN A 37 3.84 -5.87 -11.43
N TYR A 38 4.21 -6.27 -10.21
CA TYR A 38 3.59 -5.77 -8.98
C TYR A 38 4.51 -4.77 -8.28
N SER A 39 3.91 -3.70 -7.76
CA SER A 39 4.58 -2.74 -6.89
C SER A 39 5.19 -3.42 -5.65
N ASN A 40 6.34 -2.92 -5.20
CA ASN A 40 6.97 -3.37 -3.96
C ASN A 40 6.02 -3.24 -2.75
N LYS A 41 5.12 -2.25 -2.76
CA LYS A 41 4.08 -2.08 -1.74
C LYS A 41 3.12 -3.26 -1.73
N THR A 42 2.67 -3.70 -2.90
CA THR A 42 1.75 -4.83 -3.06
C THR A 42 2.40 -6.13 -2.60
N LYS A 43 3.64 -6.37 -3.04
CA LYS A 43 4.43 -7.53 -2.62
C LYS A 43 4.61 -7.57 -1.10
N ALA A 44 5.01 -6.46 -0.49
CA ALA A 44 5.15 -6.36 0.97
C ALA A 44 3.83 -6.62 1.71
N ARG A 45 2.70 -6.19 1.15
CA ARG A 45 1.37 -6.44 1.73
C ARG A 45 0.99 -7.92 1.70
N VAL A 46 1.28 -8.62 0.61
CA VAL A 46 1.08 -10.08 0.53
C VAL A 46 1.95 -10.79 1.58
N ILE A 47 3.21 -10.39 1.72
CA ILE A 47 4.11 -10.97 2.73
C ILE A 47 3.54 -10.73 4.13
N GLN A 48 2.99 -9.55 4.41
CA GLN A 48 2.36 -9.23 5.69
C GLN A 48 1.12 -10.10 5.98
N GLU A 49 0.33 -10.46 4.97
CA GLU A 49 -0.83 -11.36 5.15
C GLU A 49 -0.42 -12.82 5.37
N LEU A 50 0.71 -13.24 4.80
CA LEU A 50 1.19 -14.62 4.88
C LEU A 50 2.20 -14.87 6.01
N LYS A 51 2.65 -13.81 6.71
CA LYS A 51 3.67 -13.91 7.77
C LYS A 51 3.27 -14.81 8.94
N ASP A 52 1.97 -14.99 9.18
CA ASP A 52 1.47 -15.83 10.28
C ASP A 52 1.50 -17.33 9.91
N GLN A 53 1.57 -17.65 8.61
CA GLN A 53 1.55 -19.01 8.09
C GLN A 53 2.91 -19.49 7.59
N TYR A 54 3.77 -18.57 7.14
CA TYR A 54 5.07 -18.87 6.53
C TYR A 54 6.16 -17.95 7.07
N ASP A 55 7.40 -18.42 6.99
CA ASP A 55 8.56 -17.61 7.36
C ASP A 55 8.72 -16.41 6.41
N VAL A 56 8.93 -15.22 7.01
CA VAL A 56 9.05 -13.96 6.28
C VAL A 56 10.26 -13.97 5.33
N MET A 57 11.35 -14.64 5.71
CA MET A 57 12.57 -14.66 4.89
C MET A 57 12.34 -15.47 3.62
N SER A 58 11.64 -16.60 3.73
CA SER A 58 11.22 -17.39 2.57
C SER A 58 10.26 -16.61 1.67
N LEU A 59 9.30 -15.88 2.24
CA LEU A 59 8.36 -15.05 1.46
C LEU A 59 9.06 -13.90 0.70
N VAL A 60 10.06 -13.26 1.32
CA VAL A 60 10.85 -12.19 0.69
C VAL A 60 11.67 -12.72 -0.49
N GLU A 61 12.20 -13.94 -0.36
CA GLU A 61 12.96 -14.61 -1.42
C GLU A 61 12.06 -14.95 -2.62
N VAL A 62 10.85 -15.46 -2.36
CA VAL A 62 9.83 -15.72 -3.40
C VAL A 62 9.38 -14.42 -4.09
N ALA A 63 9.19 -13.34 -3.32
CA ALA A 63 8.78 -12.04 -3.86
C ALA A 63 9.85 -11.35 -4.72
N LYS A 64 11.09 -11.84 -4.68
CA LYS A 64 12.27 -11.26 -5.35
C LYS A 64 12.45 -9.77 -5.02
N ILE A 65 12.31 -9.40 -3.75
CA ILE A 65 12.57 -8.03 -3.28
C ILE A 65 13.70 -8.02 -2.25
N PRO A 66 14.48 -6.93 -2.14
CA PRO A 66 15.46 -6.79 -1.07
C PRO A 66 14.78 -6.81 0.31
N ARG A 67 15.43 -7.45 1.30
CA ARG A 67 14.97 -7.46 2.70
C ARG A 67 14.76 -6.05 3.25
N SER A 68 15.66 -5.12 2.92
CA SER A 68 15.54 -3.70 3.31
C SER A 68 14.27 -3.05 2.74
N THR A 69 13.90 -3.39 1.51
CA THR A 69 12.67 -2.90 0.87
C THR A 69 11.44 -3.45 1.59
N TYR A 70 11.45 -4.71 2.00
CA TYR A 70 10.35 -5.28 2.79
C TYR A 70 10.17 -4.56 4.13
N TYR A 71 11.22 -4.47 4.95
CA TYR A 71 11.13 -3.80 6.25
C TYR A 71 10.76 -2.30 6.13
N TYR A 72 11.20 -1.64 5.05
CA TYR A 72 10.76 -0.29 4.74
C TYR A 72 9.25 -0.20 4.49
N TRP A 73 8.68 -1.15 3.76
CA TRP A 73 7.24 -1.18 3.48
C TRP A 73 6.42 -1.67 4.67
N GLU A 74 6.89 -2.66 5.43
CA GLU A 74 6.22 -3.16 6.64
C GLU A 74 5.93 -2.01 7.62
N GLN A 75 6.96 -1.22 7.95
CA GLN A 75 6.82 -0.05 8.82
C GLN A 75 5.90 1.05 8.27
N ARG A 76 5.60 1.03 6.96
CA ARG A 76 4.75 2.04 6.31
C ARG A 76 3.33 1.54 6.06
N LEU A 77 3.14 0.23 5.94
CA LEU A 77 1.83 -0.39 5.82
C LEU A 77 1.05 -0.27 7.13
N ASP A 78 1.76 -0.34 8.26
CA ASP A 78 1.18 -0.19 9.60
C ASP A 78 1.06 1.28 10.07
N ARG A 79 1.53 2.24 9.26
CA ARG A 79 1.41 3.66 9.65
C ARG A 79 -0.04 4.11 9.48
N PRO A 80 -0.66 4.66 10.54
CA PRO A 80 -1.95 5.32 10.40
C PRO A 80 -1.81 6.46 9.38
N ASP A 81 -2.85 6.67 8.56
CA ASP A 81 -2.87 7.80 7.63
C ASP A 81 -2.69 9.09 8.43
N LYS A 82 -1.61 9.83 8.17
CA LYS A 82 -1.28 11.09 8.85
C LYS A 82 -2.44 12.09 8.80
N TYR A 83 -3.26 12.01 7.75
CA TYR A 83 -4.40 12.89 7.55
C TYR A 83 -5.74 12.23 7.88
N ALA A 84 -5.76 11.07 8.54
CA ALA A 84 -7.00 10.36 8.89
C ALA A 84 -7.98 11.28 9.64
N ASP A 85 -7.51 11.98 10.67
CA ASP A 85 -8.33 12.89 11.47
C ASP A 85 -8.85 14.06 10.62
N VAL A 86 -8.00 14.64 9.79
CA VAL A 86 -8.36 15.74 8.89
C VAL A 86 -9.40 15.30 7.86
N LYS A 87 -9.22 14.11 7.27
CA LYS A 87 -10.18 13.52 6.33
C LYS A 87 -11.53 13.27 7.00
N ALA A 88 -11.53 12.76 8.23
CA ALA A 88 -12.76 12.55 8.99
C ALA A 88 -13.51 13.87 9.25
N GLN A 89 -12.80 14.95 9.61
CA GLN A 89 -13.42 16.27 9.77
C GLN A 89 -13.93 16.86 8.46
N ILE A 90 -13.17 16.70 7.37
CA ILE A 90 -13.61 17.10 6.03
C ILE A 90 -14.92 16.40 5.65
N LEU A 91 -15.05 15.09 5.93
CA LEU A 91 -16.30 14.34 5.68
C LEU A 91 -17.45 14.83 6.52
N LEU A 92 -17.22 15.07 7.81
CA LEU A 92 -18.25 15.57 8.72
C LEU A 92 -18.81 16.90 8.22
N VAL A 93 -17.92 17.83 7.86
CA VAL A 93 -18.30 19.12 7.29
C VAL A 93 -19.00 18.93 5.95
N ALA A 94 -18.45 18.14 5.03
CA ALA A 94 -19.05 17.91 3.72
C ALA A 94 -20.45 17.28 3.82
N HIS A 95 -20.66 16.32 4.71
CA HIS A 95 -21.95 15.66 4.92
C HIS A 95 -22.98 16.61 5.55
N THR A 96 -22.58 17.42 6.52
CA THR A 96 -23.46 18.42 7.17
C THR A 96 -24.07 19.38 6.15
N TYR A 97 -23.38 19.64 5.04
CA TYR A 97 -23.82 20.58 4.00
C TYR A 97 -24.08 19.92 2.63
N GLU A 98 -24.40 18.62 2.62
CA GLU A 98 -24.82 17.86 1.42
C GLU A 98 -23.81 17.90 0.25
N GLY A 99 -22.52 17.97 0.52
CA GLY A 99 -21.47 17.93 -0.52
C GLY A 99 -21.38 19.17 -1.42
N ARG A 100 -22.14 20.24 -1.14
CA ARG A 100 -22.12 21.51 -1.91
C ARG A 100 -21.06 22.50 -1.42
N TYR A 101 -20.20 22.08 -0.50
CA TYR A 101 -19.19 22.96 0.11
C TYR A 101 -17.95 23.08 -0.78
N ALA A 102 -17.61 24.30 -1.16
CA ALA A 102 -16.34 24.61 -1.81
C ALA A 102 -15.16 24.52 -0.83
N TYR A 103 -13.98 24.15 -1.33
CA TYR A 103 -12.76 23.93 -0.53
C TYR A 103 -12.42 25.08 0.44
N ARG A 104 -12.72 26.32 0.03
CA ARG A 104 -12.45 27.53 0.83
C ARG A 104 -13.21 27.52 2.15
N ARG A 105 -14.49 27.13 2.11
CA ARG A 105 -15.33 27.08 3.31
C ARG A 105 -14.95 25.92 4.23
N VAL A 106 -14.57 24.78 3.65
CA VAL A 106 -14.03 23.64 4.41
C VAL A 106 -12.75 24.04 5.13
N THR A 107 -11.86 24.77 4.45
CA THR A 107 -10.61 25.27 5.04
C THR A 107 -10.86 26.23 6.21
N GLU A 108 -11.82 27.15 6.07
CA GLU A 108 -12.20 28.08 7.14
C GLU A 108 -12.77 27.32 8.35
N HIS A 109 -13.62 26.33 8.13
CA HIS A 109 -14.21 25.51 9.20
C HIS A 109 -13.16 24.66 9.93
N LEU A 110 -12.25 24.03 9.18
CA LEU A 110 -11.12 23.29 9.75
C LEU A 110 -10.21 24.20 10.60
N LYS A 111 -9.96 25.43 10.13
CA LYS A 111 -9.19 26.41 10.88
C LYS A 111 -9.88 26.80 12.19
N MET A 112 -11.20 26.96 12.19
CA MET A 112 -11.99 27.21 13.41
C MET A 112 -11.94 26.03 14.39
N MET A 113 -11.87 24.79 13.90
CA MET A 113 -11.70 23.58 14.70
C MET A 113 -10.26 23.35 15.19
N GLY A 114 -9.32 24.24 14.87
CA GLY A 114 -7.91 24.15 15.30
C GLY A 114 -7.01 23.35 14.36
N PHE A 115 -7.51 22.86 13.22
CA PHE A 115 -6.68 22.18 12.22
C PHE A 115 -6.00 23.19 11.31
N GLN A 116 -4.70 23.40 11.52
CA GLN A 116 -3.88 24.28 10.70
C GLN A 116 -3.10 23.47 9.66
N HIS A 117 -3.74 23.19 8.52
CA HIS A 117 -3.09 22.61 7.35
C HIS A 117 -3.07 23.59 6.18
N ASP A 118 -2.09 23.45 5.30
CA ASP A 118 -2.02 24.24 4.07
C ASP A 118 -3.31 24.02 3.25
N PRO A 119 -3.96 25.08 2.74
CA PRO A 119 -5.18 24.95 1.93
C PRO A 119 -5.03 24.01 0.73
N LYS A 120 -3.84 23.92 0.12
CA LYS A 120 -3.54 22.98 -0.96
C LYS A 120 -3.55 21.53 -0.48
N THR A 121 -3.14 21.29 0.76
CA THR A 121 -3.22 19.96 1.39
C THR A 121 -4.68 19.56 1.57
N ILE A 122 -5.51 20.46 2.09
CA ILE A 122 -6.95 20.22 2.26
C ILE A 122 -7.62 19.96 0.91
N LEU A 123 -7.30 20.75 -0.11
CA LEU A 123 -7.82 20.54 -1.46
C LEU A 123 -7.41 19.17 -2.02
N ARG A 124 -6.13 18.80 -1.91
CA ARG A 124 -5.63 17.47 -2.32
C ARG A 124 -6.39 16.35 -1.61
N LEU A 125 -6.62 16.47 -0.30
CA LEU A 125 -7.38 15.49 0.48
C LEU A 125 -8.84 15.42 0.01
N MET A 126 -9.50 16.55 -0.23
CA MET A 126 -10.85 16.58 -0.79
C MET A 126 -10.94 15.90 -2.16
N HIS A 127 -9.92 16.05 -3.01
CA HIS A 127 -9.83 15.38 -4.31
C HIS A 127 -9.62 13.87 -4.15
N GLU A 128 -8.71 13.43 -3.27
CA GLU A 128 -8.51 12.01 -2.95
C GLU A 128 -9.82 11.34 -2.47
N MET A 129 -10.71 12.11 -1.86
CA MET A 129 -11.98 11.65 -1.30
C MET A 129 -13.17 11.83 -2.25
N GLY A 130 -12.95 12.39 -3.45
CA GLY A 130 -14.01 12.63 -4.44
C GLY A 130 -15.03 13.71 -4.04
N LEU A 131 -14.70 14.56 -3.06
CA LEU A 131 -15.59 15.59 -2.53
C LEU A 131 -15.52 16.91 -3.31
N ALA A 132 -14.44 17.13 -4.05
CA ALA A 132 -14.31 18.26 -4.96
C ALA A 132 -14.51 17.77 -6.39
N GLY A 133 -15.42 18.42 -7.13
CA GLY A 133 -15.65 18.16 -8.55
C GLY A 133 -14.33 18.16 -9.31
N THR A 134 -14.12 17.07 -10.06
CA THR A 134 -13.02 16.74 -10.98
C THR A 134 -11.97 17.81 -11.25
N PRO A 135 -10.67 17.52 -11.09
CA PRO A 135 -9.63 18.29 -11.77
C PRO A 135 -9.75 18.05 -13.28
N ASN A 136 -9.95 19.13 -14.05
CA ASN A 136 -9.68 19.19 -15.49
C ASN A 136 -8.18 19.30 -15.71
#